data_AF-A0A838I710-F1
#
_entry.id   AF-A0A838I710-F1
#
_cell.length_a   1.000
_cell.length_b   1.000
_cell.length_c   1.000
_cell.angle_alpha   90.00
_cell.angle_beta   90.00
_cell.angle_gamma   90.00
#
_symmetry.space_group_name_H-M   'P 1'
#
loop_
_entity.id
_entity.type
_entity.pdbx_description
1 polymer ?
#
loop_
_entity_poly.entity_id
_entity_poly.type
_entity_poly.pdbx_seq_one_letter_code
_entity_poly.pdbx_strand_id
1 'polypeptide(L)' 'MSKRNERMIDRGRRAGVIRPDARADDIPLIMCGVAATAVSPKARLGMSWRRHLALALDGMRAPGRGKLPD' A
#
# COMPACT_ATOMS: atom_id res chain seq x y z
N MET A 1 16.79 2.77 -1.33
CA MET A 1 15.39 3.26 -1.34
C MET A 1 15.32 4.71 -0.86
N SER A 2 14.21 5.40 -1.13
CA SER A 2 14.03 6.80 -0.70
C SER A 2 13.87 6.88 0.82
N LYS A 3 14.84 7.50 1.52
CA LYS A 3 14.83 7.73 2.99
C LYS A 3 13.54 8.38 3.51
N ARG A 4 12.76 9.02 2.64
CA ARG A 4 11.47 9.64 2.96
C ARG A 4 10.39 8.60 3.25
N ASN A 5 10.33 7.51 2.49
CA ASN A 5 9.29 6.48 2.65
C ASN A 5 9.48 5.72 3.97
N GLU A 6 10.72 5.35 4.29
CA GLU A 6 11.08 4.73 5.58
C GLU A 6 10.61 5.58 6.76
N ARG A 7 10.95 6.88 6.76
CA ARG A 7 10.52 7.80 7.82
C ARG A 7 9.01 7.91 7.96
N MET A 8 8.27 7.89 6.85
CA MET A 8 6.80 7.96 6.87
C MET A 8 6.18 6.69 7.46
N ILE A 9 6.64 5.52 7.00
CA ILE A 9 6.18 4.23 7.51
C ILE A 9 6.50 4.11 9.00
N ASP A 10 7.74 4.38 9.39
CA ASP A 10 8.18 4.34 10.78
C ASP A 10 7.33 5.25 11.68
N ARG A 11 7.03 6.48 11.22
CA ARG A 11 6.15 7.40 11.95
C ARG A 11 4.74 6.84 12.09
N GLY A 12 4.19 6.26 11.02
CA GLY A 12 2.87 5.64 11.03
C GLY A 12 2.78 4.43 11.96
N ARG A 13 3.82 3.58 11.99
CA ARG A 13 3.92 2.46 12.93
C ARG A 13 3.99 2.95 14.39
N ARG A 14 4.85 3.94 14.67
CA ARG A 14 4.94 4.54 16.03
C ARG A 14 3.64 5.19 16.49
N ALA A 15 2.87 5.77 15.57
CA ALA A 15 1.56 6.34 15.87
C ALA A 15 0.43 5.29 15.94
N GLY A 16 0.72 4.00 15.69
CA GLY A 16 -0.27 2.93 15.71
C GLY A 16 -1.31 3.00 14.58
N VAL A 17 -1.04 3.74 13.50
CA VAL A 17 -1.98 3.88 12.37
C VAL A 17 -1.60 2.99 11.16
N ILE A 18 -0.34 2.55 11.10
CA ILE A 18 0.16 1.58 10.11
C ILE A 18 0.49 0.27 10.83
N ARG A 19 0.13 -0.86 10.22
CA ARG A 19 0.42 -2.21 10.73
C ARG A 19 1.93 -2.43 11.01
N PRO A 20 2.30 -3.20 12.05
CA PRO A 20 3.69 -3.27 12.52
C PRO A 20 4.65 -3.99 11.57
N ASP A 21 4.14 -4.88 10.72
CA ASP A 21 4.89 -5.67 9.75
C ASP A 21 4.95 -5.02 8.34
N ALA A 22 4.31 -3.87 8.11
CA ALA A 22 4.44 -3.15 6.84
C ALA A 22 5.86 -2.58 6.68
N ARG A 23 6.43 -2.68 5.49
CA ARG A 23 7.79 -2.23 5.14
C ARG A 23 7.73 -1.04 4.19
N ALA A 24 8.79 -0.23 4.18
CA ALA A 24 8.91 0.85 3.20
C ALA A 24 8.96 0.33 1.75
N ASP A 25 9.42 -0.91 1.58
CA ASP A 25 9.53 -1.63 0.31
C ASP A 25 8.17 -2.08 -0.24
N ASP A 26 7.14 -2.14 0.60
CA ASP A 26 5.77 -2.44 0.15
C ASP A 26 5.20 -1.29 -0.69
N ILE A 27 5.62 -0.06 -0.44
CA ILE A 27 5.13 1.12 -1.15
C ILE A 27 5.41 1.06 -2.65
N PRO A 28 6.65 0.86 -3.14
CA PRO A 28 6.89 0.72 -4.57
C PRO A 28 6.13 -0.47 -5.18
N LEU A 29 5.99 -1.60 -4.47
CA LEU A 29 5.22 -2.75 -4.95
C LEU A 29 3.73 -2.39 -5.14
N ILE A 30 3.12 -1.74 -4.15
CA ILE A 30 1.73 -1.26 -4.21
C ILE A 30 1.58 -0.26 -5.36
N MET A 31 2.50 0.71 -5.49
CA MET A 31 2.43 1.73 -6.53
C MET A 31 2.55 1.14 -7.93
N CYS A 32 3.41 0.14 -8.14
CA CYS A 32 3.48 -0.60 -9.41
C CYS A 32 2.13 -1.23 -9.77
N GLY A 33 1.49 -1.92 -8.83
CA GLY A 33 0.17 -2.53 -9.04
C GLY A 33 -0.93 -1.49 -9.32
N VAL A 34 -0.96 -0.39 -8.57
CA VAL A 34 -1.92 0.70 -8.76
C VAL A 34 -1.72 1.36 -10.12
N ALA A 35 -0.47 1.68 -10.49
CA ALA A 35 -0.14 2.25 -11.79
C ALA A 35 -0.58 1.35 -12.94
N ALA A 36 -0.34 0.03 -12.84
CA ALA A 36 -0.81 -0.93 -13.83
C ALA A 36 -2.34 -0.88 -14.01
N THR A 37 -3.11 -0.73 -12.93
CA THR A 37 -4.58 -0.56 -13.04
C THR A 37 -5.02 0.79 -13.59
N ALA A 38 -4.19 1.83 -13.49
CA ALA A 38 -4.48 3.15 -14.03
C ALA A 38 -4.25 3.24 -15.54
N VAL A 39 -3.25 2.53 -16.06
CA VAL A 39 -2.85 2.59 -17.49
C VAL A 39 -3.39 1.42 -18.32
N SER A 40 -3.97 0.40 -17.68
CA SER A 40 -4.47 -0.77 -18.40
C SER A 40 -5.72 -0.45 -19.22
N PRO A 41 -5.86 -0.99 -20.44
CA PRO A 41 -7.13 -1.01 -21.18
C PRO A 41 -8.29 -1.59 -20.36
N LYS A 42 -7.99 -2.42 -19.34
CA LYS A 42 -8.96 -2.97 -18.38
C LYS A 42 -9.62 -1.92 -17.48
N ALA A 43 -9.16 -0.67 -17.47
CA ALA A 43 -9.95 0.43 -16.90
C ALA A 43 -11.34 0.52 -17.56
N ARG A 44 -11.46 0.11 -18.84
CA ARG A 44 -12.73 -0.01 -19.57
C ARG A 44 -13.64 -1.15 -19.09
N LEU A 45 -13.11 -2.09 -18.30
CA LEU A 45 -13.87 -3.19 -17.68
C LEU A 45 -14.41 -2.83 -16.28
N GLY A 46 -14.44 -1.53 -15.93
CA GLY A 46 -14.92 -1.06 -14.63
C GLY A 46 -13.89 -1.19 -13.49
N MET A 47 -12.64 -1.57 -13.81
CA MET A 47 -11.56 -1.70 -12.84
C MET A 47 -11.03 -0.31 -12.46
N SER A 48 -11.36 0.16 -11.25
CA SER A 48 -11.00 1.50 -10.78
C SER A 48 -9.67 1.49 -10.02
N TRP A 49 -8.67 2.20 -10.54
CA TRP A 49 -7.38 2.40 -9.84
C TRP A 49 -7.58 3.06 -8.46
N ARG A 50 -8.62 3.91 -8.31
CA ARG A 50 -8.96 4.54 -7.03
C ARG A 50 -9.43 3.52 -6.01
N ARG A 51 -10.26 2.55 -6.44
CA ARG A 51 -10.70 1.44 -5.58
C ARG A 51 -9.52 0.54 -5.23
N HIS A 52 -8.65 0.23 -6.20
CA HIS A 52 -7.43 -0.55 -5.94
C HIS A 52 -6.53 0.13 -4.90
N LEU A 53 -6.26 1.43 -5.06
CA LEU A 53 -5.49 2.21 -4.09
C LEU A 53 -6.15 2.21 -2.71
N ALA A 54 -7.47 2.42 -2.64
CA ALA A 54 -8.19 2.42 -1.37
C ALA A 54 -8.06 1.06 -0.65
N LEU A 55 -8.19 -0.05 -1.37
CA LEU A 55 -8.03 -1.40 -0.82
C LEU A 55 -6.59 -1.64 -0.33
N ALA A 56 -5.58 -1.22 -1.10
CA ALA A 56 -4.19 -1.37 -0.72
C ALA A 56 -3.86 -0.56 0.55
N LEU A 57 -4.32 0.70 0.62
CA LEU A 57 -4.13 1.55 1.80
C LEU A 57 -4.88 1.02 3.02
N ASP A 58 -6.09 0.48 2.84
CA ASP A 58 -6.86 -0.14 3.92
C ASP A 58 -6.13 -1.37 4.50
N GLY A 59 -5.51 -2.18 3.64
CA GLY A 59 -4.69 -3.32 4.06
C GLY A 59 -3.43 -2.95 4.85
N MET A 60 -2.97 -1.70 4.78
CA MET A 60 -1.84 -1.19 5.56
C MET A 60 -2.22 -0.66 6.94
N ARG A 61 -3.52 -0.47 7.22
CA ARG A 61 -3.97 0.07 8.51
C ARG A 61 -3.70 -0.92 9.64
N ALA A 62 -3.29 -0.39 10.80
CA ALA A 62 -3.15 -1.17 12.02
C ALA A 62 -4.52 -1.68 12.52
N PRO A 63 -4.57 -2.81 13.25
CA PRO A 63 -3.44 -3.70 13.57
C PRO A 63 -3.05 -4.64 12.41
N GLY A 64 -3.81 -4.66 11.31
CA GLY A 64 -3.78 -5.75 10.33
C GLY A 64 -4.61 -6.95 10.79
N ARG A 65 -5.17 -7.71 9.85
CA ARG A 65 -6.01 -8.90 10.18
C ARG A 65 -5.20 -10.18 10.47
N GLY A 66 -3.93 -10.22 10.08
CA GLY A 66 -3.04 -11.37 10.24
C GLY A 66 -1.64 -11.03 9.76
N LYS A 67 -0.64 -11.86 10.08
CA LYS A 67 0.76 -11.66 9.69
C LYS A 67 0.89 -11.70 8.17
N LEU A 68 1.61 -10.75 7.58
CA LEU A 68 2.02 -10.86 6.16
C LEU A 68 3.06 -11.97 5.98
N PRO A 69 3.11 -12.59 4.78
CA PRO A 69 4.24 -13.43 4.38
C PRO A 69 5.52 -12.60 4.25
N ASP A 70 6.67 -13.26 4.40
CA ASP A 70 8.01 -12.64 4.33
C ASP A 70 8.47 -12.41 2.87
#